data_AF-A0A972TVB2-F1
#
_entry.id   AF-A0A972TVB2-F1
#
_cell.length_a   1.000
_cell.length_b   1.000
_cell.length_c   1.000
_cell.angle_alpha   90.00
_cell.angle_beta   90.00
_cell.angle_gamma   90.00
#
_symmetry.space_group_name_H-M   'P 1'
#
loop_
_entity.id
_entity.type
_entity.pdbx_description
1 polymer ?
#
loop_
_entity_poly.entity_id
_entity_poly.type
_entity_poly.pdbx_seq_one_letter_code
_entity_poly.pdbx_strand_id
1 'polypeptide(L)'
;MNYLLFSYHNCPKCEGLKKCLSETDLGGQEYNLVLKESKLKIRDFLSVIKRDDKGAIIIPTLVLQEEREVVAVLNNHKELEDWLKSKA
;
A
#
# COMPACT_ATOMS: atom_id res chain seq x y z
N MET A 1 -1.59 -6.86 -12.93
CA MET A 1 -1.73 -5.80 -11.92
C MET A 1 -0.55 -5.86 -10.95
N ASN A 2 -0.05 -4.71 -10.48
CA ASN A 2 1.08 -4.66 -9.56
C ASN A 2 0.73 -3.88 -8.28
N TYR A 3 1.49 -4.10 -7.20
CA TYR A 3 1.35 -3.34 -5.96
C TYR A 3 2.65 -2.60 -5.56
N LEU A 4 2.49 -1.48 -4.86
CA LEU A 4 3.55 -0.82 -4.12
C LEU A 4 3.14 -0.69 -2.66
N LEU A 5 3.90 -1.31 -1.75
CA LEU A 5 3.61 -1.27 -0.32
C LEU A 5 4.59 -0.35 0.40
N PHE A 6 4.10 0.80 0.86
CA PHE A 6 4.87 1.71 1.71
C PHE A 6 4.62 1.37 3.18
N SER A 7 5.71 1.07 3.89
CA SER A 7 5.63 0.61 5.28
C SER A 7 6.84 1.05 6.11
N TYR A 8 6.74 0.89 7.43
CA TYR A 8 7.88 0.96 8.33
C TYR A 8 8.24 -0.45 8.83
N HIS A 9 9.50 -0.66 9.21
CA HIS A 9 9.90 -1.86 9.95
C HIS A 9 9.14 -1.96 11.28
N ASN A 10 8.94 -3.19 11.76
CA ASN A 10 8.29 -3.50 13.04
C ASN A 10 6.87 -2.91 13.17
N CYS A 11 6.12 -2.90 12.07
CA CYS A 11 4.74 -2.44 12.03
C CYS A 11 3.80 -3.67 11.95
N PRO A 12 3.10 -4.05 13.04
CA PRO A 12 2.24 -5.25 13.03
C PRO A 12 1.14 -5.20 11.97
N LYS A 13 0.56 -4.01 11.73
CA LYS A 13 -0.44 -3.79 10.68
C LYS A 13 0.14 -4.02 9.27
N CYS A 14 1.42 -3.72 9.09
CA CYS A 14 2.12 -3.89 7.83
C CYS A 14 2.39 -5.37 7.57
N GLU A 15 2.80 -6.13 8.58
CA GLU A 15 3.04 -7.57 8.46
C GLU A 15 1.79 -8.36 8.08
N GLY A 16 0.62 -8.02 8.65
CA GLY A 16 -0.65 -8.65 8.25
C GLY A 16 -0.97 -8.43 6.77
N LEU A 17 -0.67 -7.25 6.24
CA LEU A 17 -0.92 -6.89 4.85
C LEU A 17 0.05 -7.59 3.90
N LYS A 18 1.33 -7.69 4.28
CA LYS A 18 2.35 -8.45 3.53
C LYS A 18 1.99 -9.92 3.42
N LYS A 19 1.52 -10.52 4.51
CA LYS A 19 1.09 -11.92 4.51
C LYS A 19 -0.05 -12.16 3.51
N CYS A 20 -1.07 -11.30 3.54
CA CYS A 20 -2.17 -11.38 2.57
C CYS A 20 -1.66 -11.23 1.13
N LEU A 21 -0.78 -10.25 0.86
CA LEU A 21 -0.19 -10.07 -0.47
C LEU A 21 0.61 -11.29 -0.93
N SER A 22 1.31 -11.98 -0.04
CA SER A 22 2.07 -13.20 -0.36
C SER A 22 1.19 -14.39 -0.76
N GLU A 23 -0.10 -14.33 -0.42
CA GLU A 23 -1.11 -15.33 -0.80
C GLU A 23 -1.85 -14.95 -2.11
N THR A 24 -1.52 -13.81 -2.71
CA THR A 24 -2.10 -13.34 -3.98
C THR A 24 -1.12 -13.48 -5.14
N ASP A 25 -1.62 -13.56 -6.38
CA ASP A 25 -0.79 -13.52 -7.60
C ASP A 25 -0.30 -12.10 -7.98
N LEU A 26 -0.42 -11.12 -7.07
CA LEU A 26 -0.01 -9.75 -7.34
C LEU A 26 1.51 -9.61 -7.25
N GLY A 27 2.14 -9.21 -8.36
CA GLY A 27 3.54 -8.78 -8.35
C GLY A 27 3.67 -7.41 -7.68
N GLY A 28 4.74 -7.15 -6.93
CA GLY A 28 4.90 -5.83 -6.33
C GLY A 28 6.23 -5.58 -5.65
N GLN A 29 6.35 -4.36 -5.12
CA GLN A 29 7.55 -3.87 -4.45
C GLN A 29 7.21 -3.29 -3.09
N GLU A 30 8.06 -3.58 -2.11
CA GLU A 30 7.99 -2.99 -0.78
C GLU A 30 8.94 -1.79 -0.66
N TYR A 31 8.42 -0.68 -0.16
CA TYR A 31 9.16 0.55 0.10
C TYR A 31 9.19 0.82 1.59
N ASN A 32 10.36 0.61 2.19
CA ASN A 32 10.59 0.97 3.59
C ASN A 32 10.77 2.47 3.75
N LEU A 33 9.82 3.14 4.39
CA LEU A 33 9.80 4.58 4.63
C LEU A 33 10.85 5.07 5.62
N VAL A 34 11.72 4.22 6.16
CA VAL A 34 12.96 4.67 6.80
C VAL A 34 13.96 5.18 5.74
N LEU A 35 13.98 4.55 4.55
CA LEU A 35 14.89 4.88 3.46
C LEU A 35 14.46 6.16 2.74
N LYS A 36 15.45 6.99 2.38
CA LYS A 36 15.22 8.26 1.66
C LYS A 36 14.52 8.03 0.32
N GLU A 37 14.92 7.01 -0.42
CA GLU A 37 14.36 6.69 -1.74
C GLU A 37 12.88 6.32 -1.66
N SER A 38 12.50 5.47 -0.70
CA SER A 38 11.11 5.15 -0.41
C SER A 38 10.26 6.37 -0.05
N LYS A 39 10.82 7.30 0.75
CA LYS A 39 10.15 8.57 1.08
C LYS A 39 10.00 9.48 -0.13
N LEU A 40 10.91 9.44 -1.09
CA LEU A 40 10.74 10.14 -2.36
C LEU A 40 9.67 9.46 -3.20
N LYS A 41 9.69 8.13 -3.27
CA LYS A 41 8.74 7.36 -4.09
C LYS A 41 7.29 7.53 -3.64
N ILE A 42 7.01 7.55 -2.34
CA ILE A 42 5.63 7.77 -1.84
C ILE A 42 5.10 9.17 -2.22
N ARG A 43 5.99 10.13 -2.51
CA ARG A 43 5.57 11.48 -2.91
C ARG A 43 4.92 11.52 -4.29
N ASP A 44 5.21 10.54 -5.15
CA ASP A 44 4.56 10.37 -6.44
C ASP A 44 3.04 10.14 -6.30
N PHE A 45 2.58 9.77 -5.10
CA PHE A 45 1.20 9.36 -4.82
C PHE A 45 0.47 10.29 -3.84
N LEU A 46 1.03 11.47 -3.49
CA LEU A 46 0.43 12.35 -2.46
C LEU A 46 -1.02 12.79 -2.77
N SER A 47 -1.40 12.82 -4.05
CA SER A 47 -2.75 13.19 -4.50
C SER A 47 -3.81 12.12 -4.23
N VAL A 48 -3.42 10.87 -4.03
CA VAL A 48 -4.34 9.72 -3.91
C VAL A 48 -4.24 8.99 -2.57
N ILE A 49 -3.16 9.19 -1.80
CA ILE A 49 -3.00 8.53 -0.50
C ILE A 49 -3.92 9.11 0.58
N LYS A 50 -4.45 8.21 1.43
CA LYS A 50 -5.28 8.59 2.58
C LYS A 50 -4.45 9.22 3.68
N ARG A 51 -5.05 10.21 4.35
CA ARG A 51 -4.48 10.91 5.49
C ARG A 51 -5.38 10.80 6.72
N ASP A 52 -4.78 10.86 7.89
CA ASP A 52 -5.51 10.95 9.15
C ASP A 52 -6.07 12.36 9.37
N ASP A 53 -6.77 12.54 10.49
CA ASP A 53 -7.37 13.81 10.94
C ASP A 53 -6.35 14.92 11.17
N LYS A 54 -5.07 14.57 11.37
CA LYS A 54 -3.95 15.49 11.55
C LYS A 54 -3.19 15.77 10.26
N GLY A 55 -3.63 15.20 9.14
CA GLY A 55 -3.02 15.35 7.82
C GLY A 55 -1.78 14.48 7.58
N ALA A 56 -1.45 13.56 8.49
CA ALA A 56 -0.37 12.61 8.33
C ALA A 56 -0.79 11.43 7.43
N ILE A 57 0.18 10.85 6.72
CA ILE A 57 -0.07 9.69 5.84
C ILE A 57 -0.40 8.47 6.70
N ILE A 58 -1.48 7.76 6.35
CA ILE A 58 -1.86 6.51 7.03
C ILE A 58 -0.95 5.37 6.55
N ILE A 59 -0.27 4.69 7.49
CA ILE A 59 0.64 3.56 7.20
C ILE A 59 0.09 2.26 7.82
N PRO A 60 0.21 1.09 7.13
CA PRO A 60 0.76 0.89 5.79
C PRO A 60 -0.05 1.60 4.70
N THR A 61 0.59 1.93 3.57
CA THR A 61 -0.09 2.39 2.36
C THR A 61 0.22 1.40 1.24
N LEU A 62 -0.80 0.67 0.78
CA LEU A 62 -0.76 -0.18 -0.40
C LEU A 62 -1.36 0.58 -1.57
N VAL A 63 -0.57 0.77 -2.63
CA VAL A 63 -1.03 1.33 -3.90
C VAL A 63 -1.13 0.20 -4.91
N LEU A 64 -2.32 -0.03 -5.46
CA LEU A 64 -2.55 -0.99 -6.54
C LEU A 64 -2.52 -0.26 -7.88
N GLN A 65 -1.81 -0.83 -8.85
CA GLN A 65 -1.62 -0.25 -10.17
C GLN A 65 -1.91 -1.22 -11.30
N GLU A 66 -2.57 -0.70 -12.34
CA GLU A 66 -2.82 -1.38 -13.62
C GLU A 66 -2.37 -0.45 -14.74
N GLU A 67 -1.49 -0.92 -15.63
CA GLU A 67 -0.94 -0.12 -16.74
C GLU A 67 -0.43 1.30 -16.37
N ARG A 68 0.06 1.44 -15.12
CA ARG A 68 0.54 2.68 -14.45
C ARG A 68 -0.54 3.55 -13.81
N GLU A 69 -1.81 3.26 -14.00
CA GLU A 69 -2.90 3.93 -13.32
C GLU A 69 -3.10 3.38 -11.91
N VAL A 70 -3.37 4.27 -10.95
CA VAL A 70 -3.68 3.87 -9.58
C VAL A 70 -5.15 3.46 -9.52
N VAL A 71 -5.41 2.16 -9.32
CA VAL A 71 -6.77 1.61 -9.26
C VAL A 71 -7.33 1.55 -7.84
N ALA A 72 -6.46 1.55 -6.82
CA ALA A 72 -6.86 1.64 -5.42
C ALA A 72 -5.70 2.06 -4.51
N VAL A 73 -6.05 2.66 -3.37
CA VAL A 73 -5.17 2.89 -2.23
C VAL A 73 -5.79 2.32 -0.96
N LEU A 74 -5.07 1.41 -0.31
CA LEU A 74 -5.57 0.61 0.80
C LEU A 74 -4.58 0.68 1.99
N ASN A 75 -5.08 0.61 3.21
CA ASN A 75 -4.28 0.84 4.41
C ASN A 75 -4.33 -0.28 5.45
N ASN A 76 -5.14 -1.31 5.22
CA ASN A 76 -5.27 -2.44 6.13
C ASN A 76 -5.72 -3.71 5.38
N HIS A 77 -5.65 -4.84 6.09
CA HIS A 77 -6.01 -6.16 5.58
C HIS A 77 -7.46 -6.23 5.07
N LYS A 78 -8.41 -5.70 5.85
CA LYS A 78 -9.82 -5.72 5.49
C LYS A 78 -10.09 -4.99 4.18
N GLU A 79 -9.48 -3.82 3.99
CA GLU A 79 -9.59 -3.06 2.73
C GLU A 79 -9.05 -3.84 1.52
N LEU A 80 -7.98 -4.63 1.70
CA LEU A 80 -7.46 -5.51 0.65
C LEU A 80 -8.42 -6.67 0.35
N GLU A 81 -8.92 -7.36 1.37
CA GLU A 81 -9.90 -8.43 1.17
C GLU A 81 -11.18 -7.94 0.47
N ASP A 82 -11.73 -6.81 0.92
CA ASP A 82 -12.94 -6.21 0.35
C ASP A 82 -12.69 -5.82 -1.11
N TRP A 83 -11.52 -5.27 -1.43
CA TRP A 83 -11.14 -4.92 -2.79
C TRP A 83 -10.97 -6.16 -3.67
N LEU A 84 -10.28 -7.20 -3.20
CA LEU A 84 -10.11 -8.46 -3.95
C LEU A 84 -11.46 -9.11 -4.27
N LYS A 85 -12.38 -9.15 -3.30
CA LYS A 85 -13.75 -9.66 -3.50
C LYS A 85 -14.54 -8.85 -4.52
N SER A 86 -14.29 -7.54 -4.63
CA SER A 86 -14.96 -6.69 -5.63
C SER A 86 -14.47 -6.93 -7.07
N LYS A 87 -13.38 -7.69 -7.25
CA LYS A 87 -12.78 -8.02 -8.54
C LYS A 87 -13.03 -9.47 -9.00
N ALA A 88 -13.57 -10.31 -8.10
CA ALA A 88 -14.00 -11.67 -8.40
C ALA A 88 -15.41 -11.67 -9.01
#